data_AF-A0A922TNH2-F1
#
_entry.id   AF-A0A922TNH2-F1
#
_cell.length_a   1.000
_cell.length_b   1.000
_cell.length_c   1.000
_cell.angle_alpha   90.00
_cell.angle_beta   90.00
_cell.angle_gamma   90.00
#
_symmetry.space_group_name_H-M   'P 1'
#
loop_
_entity.id
_entity.type
_entity.pdbx_description
1 polymer ?
#
loop_
_entity_poly.entity_id
_entity_poly.type
_entity_poly.pdbx_seq_one_letter_code
_entity_poly.pdbx_strand_id
1 'polypeptide(L)'
;MPSPPTVKPGDFVIAPFTHGCGHCAACLAGFDGSCQSHDNNFSNGVQAEYIRFSHGQWALVKIPGKPSDYSEGMFKSLLTLADVMATGYHAARVANHNHP
;
A
#
# COMPACT_ATOMS: atom_id res chain seq x y z
N MET A 1 -8.20 -15.03 -8.70
CA MET A 1 -7.58 -13.82 -8.14
C MET A 1 -8.65 -13.08 -7.37
N PRO A 2 -8.44 -12.63 -6.12
CA PRO A 2 -9.47 -11.87 -5.41
C PRO A 2 -9.75 -10.57 -6.20
N SER A 3 -11.01 -10.14 -6.23
CA SER A 3 -11.43 -8.90 -6.88
C SER A 3 -10.63 -7.70 -6.32
N PRO A 4 -10.27 -6.70 -7.15
CA PRO A 4 -9.61 -5.50 -6.65
C PRO A 4 -10.47 -4.83 -5.57
N PRO A 5 -9.87 -4.32 -4.48
CA PRO A 5 -10.63 -3.63 -3.45
C PRO A 5 -11.31 -2.40 -4.05
N THR A 6 -12.64 -2.42 -4.10
CA THR A 6 -13.43 -1.25 -4.50
C THR A 6 -13.41 -0.23 -3.37
N VAL A 7 -12.38 0.62 -3.35
CA VAL A 7 -12.38 1.83 -2.54
C VAL A 7 -13.40 2.82 -3.10
N LYS A 8 -14.10 3.52 -2.20
CA LYS A 8 -15.05 4.59 -2.55
C LYS A 8 -14.85 5.81 -1.64
N PRO A 9 -15.38 6.99 -2.00
CA PRO A 9 -15.34 8.16 -1.13
C PRO A 9 -15.84 7.83 0.28
N GLY A 10 -15.07 8.27 1.28
CA GLY A 10 -15.35 8.03 2.71
C GLY A 10 -14.77 6.74 3.29
N ASP A 11 -14.18 5.85 2.49
CA ASP A 11 -13.42 4.72 3.05
C ASP A 11 -12.12 5.20 3.71
N PHE A 12 -11.82 4.66 4.89
CA PHE A 12 -10.52 4.83 5.54
C PHE A 12 -9.54 3.81 4.95
N VAL A 13 -8.36 4.26 4.52
CA VAL A 13 -7.43 3.46 3.71
C VAL A 13 -5.99 3.64 4.18
N ILE A 14 -5.18 2.61 3.94
CA ILE A 14 -3.72 2.72 3.86
C ILE A 14 -3.36 3.06 2.43
N ALA A 15 -2.48 4.06 2.27
CA ALA A 15 -1.85 4.43 1.02
C ALA A 15 -0.38 3.99 1.06
N PRO A 16 0.00 2.87 0.41
CA PRO A 16 1.37 2.39 0.40
C PRO A 16 2.34 3.39 -0.27
N PHE A 17 3.57 3.45 0.22
CA PHE A 17 4.61 4.34 -0.33
C PHE A 17 5.03 3.95 -1.75
N THR A 18 4.85 2.67 -2.13
CA THR A 18 4.97 2.19 -3.50
C THR A 18 3.67 1.55 -3.98
N HIS A 19 3.31 1.75 -5.25
CA HIS A 19 2.00 1.29 -5.76
C HIS A 19 2.05 0.88 -7.23
N GLY A 20 1.35 -0.21 -7.54
CA GLY A 20 1.24 -0.77 -8.88
C GLY A 20 0.00 -0.34 -9.65
N CYS A 21 0.01 -0.59 -10.96
CA CYS A 21 -1.13 -0.35 -11.84
C CYS A 21 -2.17 -1.49 -11.86
N GLY A 22 -1.77 -2.68 -11.39
CA GLY A 22 -2.64 -3.87 -11.33
C GLY A 22 -2.80 -4.64 -12.64
N HIS A 23 -2.12 -4.25 -13.71
CA HIS A 23 -2.27 -4.90 -15.02
C HIS A 23 -0.95 -5.15 -15.77
N CYS A 24 0.17 -4.55 -15.36
CA CYS A 24 1.47 -4.86 -15.97
C CYS A 24 2.05 -6.18 -15.45
N ALA A 25 3.03 -6.75 -16.15
CA ALA A 25 3.62 -8.04 -15.80
C ALA A 25 4.17 -8.08 -14.36
N ALA A 26 4.81 -6.99 -13.91
CA ALA A 26 5.32 -6.88 -12.54
C ALA A 26 4.18 -6.94 -11.50
N CYS A 27 3.12 -6.14 -11.67
CA CYS A 27 1.97 -6.13 -10.76
C CYS A 27 1.24 -7.48 -10.73
N LEU A 28 1.06 -8.13 -11.89
CA LEU A 28 0.43 -9.46 -11.97
C LEU A 28 1.27 -10.54 -11.29
N ALA A 29 2.59 -10.34 -11.20
CA ALA A 29 3.51 -11.20 -10.46
C ALA A 29 3.68 -10.79 -8.98
N GLY A 30 2.98 -9.77 -8.49
CA GLY A 30 3.05 -9.29 -7.10
C GLY A 30 4.22 -8.35 -6.79
N PHE A 31 4.84 -7.77 -7.82
CA PHE A 31 5.96 -6.83 -7.70
C PHE A 31 5.52 -5.38 -7.98
N ASP A 32 4.58 -4.88 -7.17
CA ASP A 32 3.99 -3.55 -7.30
C ASP A 32 5.00 -2.41 -7.31
N GLY A 33 6.06 -2.50 -6.50
CA GLY A 33 7.14 -1.50 -6.48
C GLY A 33 7.98 -1.43 -7.76
N SER A 34 7.83 -2.41 -8.67
CA SER A 34 8.47 -2.47 -9.99
C SER A 34 7.45 -2.33 -11.12
N CYS A 35 6.32 -1.66 -10.86
CA CYS A 35 5.33 -1.34 -11.87
C CYS A 35 5.96 -0.70 -13.12
N GLN A 36 5.49 -1.11 -14.29
CA GLN A 36 6.00 -0.71 -15.61
C GLN A 36 5.15 0.38 -16.27
N SER A 37 4.03 0.75 -15.64
CA SER A 37 3.08 1.73 -16.18
C SER A 37 3.21 3.10 -15.52
N HIS A 38 4.33 3.35 -14.84
CA HIS A 38 4.61 4.58 -14.12
C HIS A 38 6.04 5.05 -14.46
N ASP A 39 6.22 6.37 -14.50
CA ASP A 39 7.56 6.97 -14.52
C ASP A 39 8.23 6.91 -13.14
N ASN A 40 7.42 6.84 -12.08
CA ASN A 40 7.85 6.70 -10.69
C ASN A 40 6.86 5.83 -9.90
N ASN A 41 7.37 4.80 -9.23
CA ASN A 41 6.57 3.88 -8.40
C ASN A 41 6.39 4.35 -6.96
N PHE A 42 6.92 5.52 -6.60
CA PHE A 42 6.85 6.08 -5.26
C PHE A 42 5.76 7.15 -5.14
N SER A 43 5.09 7.17 -4.00
CA SER A 43 4.24 8.28 -3.57
C SER A 43 5.09 9.51 -3.22
N ASN A 44 4.63 10.70 -3.62
CA ASN A 44 5.31 11.97 -3.37
C ASN A 44 4.34 13.02 -2.80
N GLY A 45 4.85 13.98 -2.04
CA GLY A 45 4.05 15.10 -1.53
C GLY A 45 3.00 14.70 -0.49
N VAL A 46 3.23 13.60 0.24
CA VAL A 46 2.23 13.00 1.16
C VAL A 46 2.11 13.69 2.51
N GLN A 47 3.05 14.57 2.86
CA GLN A 47 2.91 15.47 4.01
C GLN A 47 2.11 16.72 3.58
N ALA A 48 0.83 16.50 3.27
CA ALA A 48 -0.08 17.52 2.76
C ALA A 48 -1.51 17.23 3.23
N GLU A 49 -2.40 18.21 3.14
CA GLU A 49 -3.82 18.03 3.44
C GLU A 49 -4.53 17.14 2.42
N TYR A 50 -4.07 17.16 1.16
CA TYR A 50 -4.61 16.35 0.07
C TYR A 50 -3.50 15.88 -0.86
N ILE A 51 -3.67 14.66 -1.38
CA ILE A 51 -2.83 14.11 -2.44
C ILE A 51 -3.68 13.51 -3.55
N ARG A 52 -3.10 13.43 -4.74
CA ARG A 52 -3.61 12.57 -5.82
C ARG A 52 -2.88 11.23 -5.76
N PHE A 53 -3.61 10.15 -5.48
CA PHE A 53 -3.08 8.79 -5.49
C PHE A 53 -3.50 8.08 -6.80
N SER A 54 -2.53 7.65 -7.61
CA SER A 54 -2.82 6.92 -8.85
C SER A 54 -3.14 5.46 -8.57
N HIS A 55 -3.93 4.83 -9.45
CA HIS A 55 -4.30 3.41 -9.35
C HIS A 55 -4.94 2.98 -8.01
N GLY A 56 -5.70 3.87 -7.38
CA GLY A 56 -6.25 3.63 -6.04
C GLY A 56 -7.15 2.40 -5.91
N GLN A 57 -7.83 1.97 -6.99
CA GLN A 57 -8.64 0.74 -6.99
C GLN A 57 -7.79 -0.53 -6.83
N TRP A 58 -6.52 -0.48 -7.20
CA TRP A 58 -5.59 -1.61 -7.07
C TRP A 58 -4.79 -1.50 -5.78
N ALA A 59 -4.23 -0.32 -5.52
CA ALA A 59 -3.17 -0.15 -4.52
C ALA A 59 -3.65 0.35 -3.15
N LEU A 60 -4.80 1.01 -3.04
CA LEU A 60 -5.29 1.44 -1.72
C LEU A 60 -5.87 0.24 -0.96
N VAL A 61 -5.45 0.10 0.28
CA VAL A 61 -5.91 -0.98 1.16
C VAL A 61 -6.93 -0.41 2.12
N LYS A 62 -8.19 -0.81 1.96
CA LYS A 62 -9.27 -0.41 2.86
C LYS A 62 -9.06 -0.99 4.26
N ILE A 63 -9.14 -0.12 5.27
CA ILE A 63 -9.25 -0.49 6.66
C ILE A 63 -10.74 -0.62 7.02
N PRO A 64 -11.18 -1.72 7.66
CA PRO A 64 -12.56 -1.86 8.12
C PRO A 64 -12.95 -0.73 9.10
N GLY A 65 -14.24 -0.38 9.18
CA GLY A 65 -14.70 0.65 10.12
C GLY A 65 -14.33 2.08 9.75
N LYS A 66 -14.37 2.98 10.73
CA LYS A 66 -14.14 4.42 10.61
C LYS A 66 -12.94 4.83 11.46
N PRO A 67 -12.29 5.98 11.17
CA PRO A 67 -11.20 6.49 12.00
C PRO A 67 -11.56 6.57 13.50
N SER A 68 -12.77 6.99 13.83
CA SER A 68 -13.26 7.09 15.22
C SER A 68 -13.28 5.76 16.00
N ASP A 69 -13.22 4.63 15.31
CA ASP A 69 -13.25 3.30 15.92
C ASP A 69 -11.85 2.90 16.46
N TYR A 70 -10.80 3.66 16.12
CA TYR A 70 -9.41 3.34 16.42
C TYR A 70 -8.84 4.24 17.52
N SER A 71 -8.10 3.64 18.46
CA SER A 71 -7.32 4.40 19.45
C SER A 71 -6.14 5.08 18.78
N GLU A 72 -5.57 6.10 19.42
CA GLU A 72 -4.36 6.78 18.93
C GLU A 72 -3.19 5.79 18.70
N GLY A 73 -3.03 4.80 19.60
CA GLY A 73 -2.03 3.75 19.44
C GLY A 73 -2.28 2.88 18.20
N MET A 74 -3.55 2.54 17.93
CA MET A 74 -3.91 1.82 16.70
C MET A 74 -3.67 2.66 15.45
N PHE A 75 -3.96 3.97 15.47
CA PHE A 75 -3.63 4.87 14.37
C PHE A 75 -2.14 4.89 14.04
N LYS A 76 -1.29 5.00 15.08
CA LYS A 76 0.17 4.96 14.90
C LYS A 76 0.61 3.64 14.27
N SER A 77 0.08 2.52 14.75
CA SER A 77 0.35 1.20 14.17
C SER A 77 -0.13 1.08 12.72
N LEU A 78 -1.35 1.52 12.41
CA LEU A 78 -1.90 1.52 11.05
C LEU A 78 -1.06 2.39 10.11
N LEU A 79 -0.59 3.55 10.55
CA LEU A 79 0.28 4.42 9.75
C LEU A 79 1.58 3.70 9.33
N THR A 80 2.14 2.82 10.18
CA THR A 80 3.35 2.08 9.84
C THR A 80 3.18 1.12 8.65
N LEU A 81 1.94 0.70 8.35
CA LEU A 81 1.63 -0.16 7.20
C LEU A 81 1.86 0.55 5.86
N ALA A 82 1.91 1.88 5.82
CA ALA A 82 2.17 2.61 4.59
C ALA A 82 3.59 2.38 4.06
N ASP A 83 4.55 2.03 4.93
CA ASP A 83 5.95 1.77 4.55
C ASP A 83 6.64 0.86 5.57
N VAL A 84 7.11 1.43 6.69
CA VAL A 84 8.19 0.86 7.52
C VAL A 84 7.90 -0.54 8.04
N MET A 85 6.63 -0.86 8.33
CA MET A 85 6.26 -2.20 8.78
C MET A 85 6.32 -3.22 7.64
N ALA A 86 5.77 -2.88 6.47
CA ALA A 86 5.81 -3.75 5.29
C ALA A 86 7.25 -3.93 4.78
N THR A 87 8.04 -2.85 4.78
CA THR A 87 9.46 -2.87 4.40
C THR A 87 10.27 -3.75 5.35
N GLY A 88 10.12 -3.58 6.67
CA GLY A 88 10.80 -4.40 7.66
C GLY A 88 10.39 -5.88 7.59
N TYR A 89 9.10 -6.17 7.42
CA TYR A 89 8.62 -7.53 7.23
C TYR A 89 9.19 -8.17 5.95
N HIS A 90 9.21 -7.43 4.84
CA HIS A 90 9.81 -7.90 3.59
C HIS A 90 11.27 -8.29 3.81
N ALA A 91 12.06 -7.39 4.42
CA ALA A 91 13.46 -7.64 4.73
C ALA A 91 13.66 -8.91 5.59
N ALA A 92 12.88 -9.07 6.67
CA ALA A 92 12.95 -10.27 7.51
C ALA A 92 12.57 -11.54 6.74
N ARG A 93 11.52 -11.48 5.91
CA ARG A 93 11.05 -12.63 5.12
C ARG A 93 12.08 -13.07 4.09
N VAL A 94 12.70 -12.13 3.37
CA VAL A 94 13.72 -12.46 2.35
C VAL A 94 15.06 -12.87 2.97
N ALA A 95 15.39 -12.36 4.16
CA ALA A 95 16.55 -12.84 4.92
C ALA A 95 16.34 -14.29 5.44
N ASN A 96 15.10 -14.67 5.73
CA ASN A 96 14.73 -16.04 6.14
C ASN A 96 14.57 -17.00 4.94
N HIS A 97 14.89 -16.57 3.72
CA HIS A 97 15.15 -17.51 2.63
C HIS A 97 16.57 -18.05 2.79
N ASN A 98 16.70 -19.10 3.60
CA ASN A 98 17.87 -19.97 3.55
C ASN A 98 17.90 -20.61 2.15
N HIS A 99 18.89 -20.25 1.36
CA HIS A 99 19.33 -21.06 0.23
C HIS A 99 19.61 -22.50 0.71
N PRO A 100 19.23 -23.57 -0.03
CA PRO A 100 20.05 -24.77 0.00
C PRO A 100 21.47 -24.46 -0.49
#